data_AF-U2Z4F3-F1
#
_entry.id   AF-U2Z4F3-F1
#
_cell.length_a   1.000
_cell.length_b   1.000
_cell.length_c   1.000
_cell.angle_alpha   90.00
_cell.angle_beta   90.00
_cell.angle_gamma   90.00
#
_symmetry.space_group_name_H-M   'P 1'
#
loop_
_entity.id
_entity.type
_entity.pdbx_description
1 polymer ?
#
loop_
_entity_poly.entity_id
_entity_poly.type
_entity_poly.pdbx_seq_one_letter_code
_entity_poly.pdbx_strand_id
1 'polypeptide(L)'
;MPQCYSSKDAGLPAFYTSTTSSLQRFNNYKLILKACLVSGYGTRPAAGWTLIDEGDQYLVLRNAAGNYVSITSGYYVVNTNLQFHGVFRVFLHATYTGMGANGIPQGQGVVSGTSGSTTLPVLFGTDLFYWNTNTRWIMVADSRTFIFTIAAYTGATSGTGLDTASGVGTLYVGDDLGGNHIAAGGNRQSGINTPQLALYFDRIAFTTLRNPRTGLLVDTAGITAFLDGSYADAAVISNHVSSSGISILNPGSITDMLSLEMGQVRWSGGGAPQPGLRGIRRENLMSRYYSNLVRRQLEGASTTVDYTSENILNFTPLSDGYCYLPLMAQTGGRCALITTDNPAYW
;
A
#
# COMPACT_ATOMS: atom_id res chain seq x y z
N MET A 1 1.94 1.25 19.95
CA MET A 1 0.67 1.63 19.29
C MET A 1 0.97 2.02 17.85
N PRO A 2 0.07 1.75 16.91
CA PRO A 2 0.18 2.28 15.55
C PRO A 2 0.14 3.81 15.54
N GLN A 3 0.73 4.39 14.51
CA GLN A 3 0.85 5.82 14.25
C GLN A 3 0.39 6.10 12.83
N CYS A 4 -0.39 7.16 12.64
CA CYS A 4 -0.70 7.70 11.34
C CYS A 4 0.33 8.76 10.93
N TYR A 5 0.67 8.82 9.65
CA TYR A 5 1.53 9.81 9.02
C TYR A 5 0.91 10.23 7.69
N SER A 6 1.10 11.47 7.28
CA SER A 6 0.52 12.02 6.07
C SER A 6 1.45 13.02 5.41
N SER A 7 1.36 13.07 4.08
CA SER A 7 1.95 14.13 3.24
C SER A 7 1.56 15.57 3.63
N LYS A 8 0.51 15.74 4.44
CA LYS A 8 0.05 17.04 4.94
C LYS A 8 0.57 17.39 6.34
N ASP A 9 1.30 16.50 6.98
CA ASP A 9 1.76 16.72 8.33
C ASP A 9 2.85 17.79 8.39
N ALA A 10 2.77 18.65 9.41
CA ALA A 10 3.77 19.67 9.65
C ALA A 10 5.12 19.04 10.06
N GLY A 11 6.21 19.64 9.59
CA GLY A 11 7.57 19.20 9.93
C GLY A 11 8.09 18.01 9.14
N LEU A 12 7.33 17.51 8.16
CA LEU A 12 7.79 16.49 7.22
C LEU A 12 9.06 16.98 6.47
N PRO A 13 10.06 16.12 6.23
CA PRO A 13 11.18 16.46 5.36
C PRO A 13 10.71 16.93 3.98
N ALA A 14 11.38 17.97 3.45
CA ALA A 14 11.15 18.41 2.09
C ALA A 14 11.50 17.28 1.10
N PHE A 15 10.55 16.91 0.25
CA PHE A 15 10.78 15.99 -0.86
C PHE A 15 10.52 16.74 -2.17
N TYR A 16 11.30 16.41 -3.21
CA TYR A 16 11.32 17.17 -4.45
C TYR A 16 10.52 16.46 -5.53
N THR A 17 9.48 17.08 -6.07
CA THR A 17 8.88 16.63 -7.33
C THR A 17 9.95 16.72 -8.41
N SER A 18 10.25 15.60 -9.06
CA SER A 18 11.28 15.56 -10.12
C SER A 18 10.77 14.81 -11.33
N THR A 19 10.76 15.52 -12.46
CA THR A 19 10.48 14.97 -13.78
C THR A 19 11.70 14.25 -14.35
N THR A 20 12.89 14.40 -13.78
CA THR A 20 14.15 14.08 -14.46
C THR A 20 14.88 12.83 -13.96
N SER A 21 14.48 12.19 -12.86
CA SER A 21 15.04 10.86 -12.54
C SER A 21 14.21 10.03 -11.56
N SER A 22 14.08 8.72 -11.83
CA SER A 22 13.51 7.74 -10.90
C SER A 22 14.38 7.53 -9.65
N LEU A 23 15.66 7.92 -9.67
CA LEU A 23 16.51 7.98 -8.48
C LEU A 23 16.01 9.01 -7.48
N GLN A 24 15.64 10.20 -7.96
CA GLN A 24 15.07 11.23 -7.08
C GLN A 24 13.72 10.78 -6.49
N ARG A 25 12.88 10.10 -7.28
CA ARG A 25 11.61 9.52 -6.79
C ARG A 25 11.85 8.48 -5.71
N PHE A 26 12.85 7.62 -5.90
CA PHE A 26 13.27 6.66 -4.87
C PHE A 26 13.82 7.35 -3.62
N ASN A 27 14.63 8.40 -3.77
CA ASN A 27 15.14 9.18 -2.65
C ASN A 27 14.02 9.83 -1.84
N ASN A 28 12.98 10.38 -2.49
CA ASN A 28 11.80 10.90 -1.80
C ASN A 28 11.11 9.82 -0.97
N TYR A 29 10.97 8.62 -1.54
CA TYR A 29 10.35 7.51 -0.82
C TYR A 29 11.21 7.03 0.36
N LYS A 30 12.53 6.96 0.19
CA LYS A 30 13.45 6.68 1.31
C LYS A 30 13.32 7.72 2.42
N LEU A 31 13.23 9.01 2.08
CA LEU A 31 13.03 10.08 3.05
C LEU A 31 11.72 9.90 3.82
N ILE A 32 10.62 9.59 3.13
CA ILE A 32 9.31 9.33 3.77
C ILE A 32 9.41 8.12 4.71
N LEU A 33 9.95 6.99 4.25
CA LEU A 33 10.08 5.80 5.08
C LEU A 33 10.96 6.04 6.29
N LYS A 34 12.11 6.69 6.14
CA LYS A 34 12.99 7.00 7.27
C LYS A 34 12.31 7.94 8.27
N ALA A 35 11.63 8.98 7.77
CA ALA A 35 10.90 9.93 8.61
C ALA A 35 9.78 9.24 9.40
N CYS A 36 8.95 8.41 8.77
CA CYS A 36 7.83 7.76 9.45
C CYS A 36 8.28 6.57 10.33
N LEU A 37 9.24 5.77 9.86
CA LEU A 37 9.54 4.48 10.49
C LEU A 37 10.71 4.54 11.47
N VAL A 38 11.71 5.40 11.22
CA VAL A 38 13.00 5.37 11.94
C VAL A 38 13.20 6.60 12.82
N SER A 39 13.08 7.81 12.26
CA SER A 39 13.48 9.05 12.96
C SER A 39 12.34 9.85 13.56
N GLY A 40 11.11 9.70 13.05
CA GLY A 40 10.04 10.66 13.31
C GLY A 40 10.27 11.98 12.56
N TYR A 41 9.34 12.92 12.73
CA TYR A 41 9.46 14.28 12.22
C TYR A 41 8.47 15.23 12.93
N GLY A 42 8.83 16.51 13.05
CA GLY A 42 8.02 17.49 13.80
C GLY A 42 7.72 17.00 15.23
N THR A 43 6.43 16.91 15.57
CA THR A 43 5.95 16.35 16.84
C THR A 43 5.54 14.87 16.72
N ARG A 44 5.68 14.25 15.55
CA ARG A 44 5.31 12.86 15.31
C ARG A 44 6.49 11.93 15.60
N PRO A 45 6.37 11.01 16.57
CA PRO A 45 7.43 10.04 16.84
C PRO A 45 7.59 9.05 15.68
N ALA A 46 8.71 8.34 15.64
CA ALA A 46 8.90 7.23 14.70
C ALA A 46 8.02 6.03 15.06
N ALA A 47 7.67 5.21 14.07
CA ALA A 47 6.94 3.95 14.29
C ALA A 47 7.79 2.88 15.00
N GLY A 48 9.12 2.99 14.98
CA GLY A 48 10.02 2.12 15.76
C GLY A 48 10.73 1.04 14.96
N TRP A 49 10.97 1.27 13.66
CA TRP A 49 11.83 0.44 12.84
C TRP A 49 13.28 0.90 12.94
N THR A 50 14.21 0.00 12.65
CA THR A 50 15.65 0.29 12.62
C THR A 50 16.15 0.39 11.19
N LEU A 51 16.92 1.43 10.88
CA LEU A 51 17.71 1.49 9.65
C LEU A 51 18.91 0.55 9.78
N ILE A 52 19.05 -0.38 8.83
CA ILE A 52 20.15 -1.36 8.82
C ILE A 52 21.23 -0.97 7.82
N ASP A 53 20.82 -0.58 6.62
CA ASP A 53 21.71 -0.23 5.53
C ASP A 53 20.99 0.69 4.54
N GLU A 54 21.74 1.57 3.88
CA GLU A 54 21.25 2.49 2.88
C GLU A 54 22.33 2.71 1.82
N GLY A 55 21.92 2.67 0.56
CA GLY A 55 22.73 3.13 -0.55
C GLY A 55 21.91 3.99 -1.50
N ASP A 56 22.50 4.39 -2.62
CA ASP A 56 21.84 5.25 -3.59
C ASP A 56 20.54 4.63 -4.12
N GLN A 57 20.55 3.31 -4.34
CA GLN A 57 19.44 2.58 -4.96
C GLN A 57 18.76 1.57 -4.04
N TYR A 58 19.05 1.59 -2.73
CA TYR A 58 18.38 0.71 -1.78
C TYR A 58 18.21 1.31 -0.38
N LEU A 59 17.26 0.76 0.37
CA LEU A 59 17.03 0.99 1.79
C LEU A 59 16.72 -0.35 2.46
N VAL A 60 17.39 -0.65 3.58
CA VAL A 60 17.18 -1.86 4.36
C VAL A 60 16.72 -1.49 5.75
N LEU A 61 15.55 -1.99 6.14
CA LEU A 61 14.92 -1.74 7.44
C LEU A 61 14.72 -3.06 8.18
N ARG A 62 14.75 -3.00 9.51
CA ARG A 62 14.40 -4.12 10.39
C ARG A 62 13.29 -3.72 11.35
N ASN A 63 12.29 -4.57 11.48
CA ASN A 63 11.19 -4.37 12.43
C ASN A 63 11.57 -4.86 13.84
N ALA A 64 10.74 -4.58 14.84
CA ALA A 64 10.97 -5.00 16.22
C ALA A 64 10.93 -6.51 16.44
N ALA A 65 10.36 -7.28 15.50
CA ALA A 65 10.42 -8.75 15.51
C ALA A 65 11.72 -9.31 14.94
N GLY A 66 12.63 -8.45 14.46
CA GLY A 66 13.92 -8.84 13.89
C GLY A 66 13.86 -9.24 12.41
N ASN A 67 12.72 -9.11 11.74
CA ASN A 67 12.56 -9.38 10.32
C ASN A 67 13.03 -8.18 9.48
N TYR A 68 13.62 -8.47 8.32
CA TYR A 68 14.16 -7.44 7.45
C TYR A 68 13.32 -7.26 6.20
N VAL A 69 13.24 -6.02 5.74
CA VAL A 69 12.77 -5.64 4.42
C VAL A 69 13.86 -4.85 3.70
N SER A 70 14.11 -5.19 2.44
CA SER A 70 14.87 -4.33 1.52
C SER A 70 13.97 -3.78 0.45
N ILE A 71 14.10 -2.48 0.22
CA ILE A 71 13.41 -1.77 -0.84
C ILE A 71 14.48 -1.25 -1.79
N THR A 72 14.45 -1.70 -3.04
CA THR A 72 15.44 -1.29 -4.04
C THR A 72 14.78 -0.61 -5.21
N SER A 73 15.48 0.36 -5.80
CA SER A 73 14.99 1.07 -6.97
C SER A 73 14.95 0.12 -8.17
N GLY A 74 13.81 0.01 -8.84
CA GLY A 74 13.65 -0.67 -10.12
C GLY A 74 13.45 0.37 -11.22
N TYR A 75 14.40 0.47 -12.13
CA TYR A 75 14.35 1.37 -13.29
C TYR A 75 13.84 0.61 -14.52
N TYR A 76 13.01 1.26 -15.33
CA TYR A 76 12.90 0.87 -16.73
C TYR A 76 12.88 2.07 -17.67
N VAL A 77 13.43 1.85 -18.86
CA VAL A 77 13.37 2.77 -20.00
C VAL A 77 12.39 2.16 -20.99
N VAL A 78 11.21 2.74 -21.17
CA VAL A 78 10.40 2.45 -22.37
C VAL A 78 10.79 3.47 -23.42
N ASN A 79 11.44 2.92 -24.45
CA ASN A 79 11.64 3.58 -25.72
C ASN A 79 10.27 3.99 -26.28
N THR A 80 10.12 5.27 -26.59
CA THR A 80 8.94 5.95 -27.16
C THR A 80 7.86 6.44 -26.17
N ASN A 81 7.82 7.76 -26.01
CA ASN A 81 6.72 8.60 -25.52
C ASN A 81 6.37 8.69 -24.02
N LEU A 82 6.99 7.92 -23.11
CA LEU A 82 6.93 8.23 -21.68
C LEU A 82 8.32 8.13 -21.03
N GLN A 83 8.85 9.29 -20.63
CA GLN A 83 10.14 9.44 -19.96
C GLN A 83 10.10 8.73 -18.59
N PHE A 84 10.88 7.65 -18.44
CA PHE A 84 11.23 6.95 -17.20
C PHE A 84 10.09 6.70 -16.20
N HIS A 85 9.63 5.46 -16.12
CA HIS A 85 8.77 4.99 -15.04
C HIS A 85 9.59 4.23 -13.99
N GLY A 86 9.36 4.53 -12.72
CA GLY A 86 10.04 3.93 -11.58
C GLY A 86 9.13 2.97 -10.82
N VAL A 87 9.68 1.81 -10.45
CA VAL A 87 9.09 0.88 -9.50
C VAL A 87 10.00 0.72 -8.28
N PHE A 88 9.45 0.33 -7.14
CA PHE A 88 10.24 -0.21 -6.03
C PHE A 88 10.15 -1.73 -6.05
N ARG A 89 11.28 -2.41 -5.87
CA ARG A 89 11.34 -3.83 -5.59
C ARG A 89 11.34 -4.02 -4.08
N VAL A 90 10.43 -4.85 -3.58
CA VAL A 90 10.35 -5.19 -2.15
C VAL A 90 10.79 -6.64 -1.97
N PHE A 91 11.76 -6.83 -1.08
CA PHE A 91 12.30 -8.12 -0.66
C PHE A 91 12.12 -8.30 0.84
N LEU A 92 11.75 -9.50 1.25
CA LEU A 92 11.77 -9.92 2.65
C LEU A 92 12.97 -10.83 2.89
N HIS A 93 13.57 -10.77 4.06
CA HIS A 93 14.64 -11.70 4.44
C HIS A 93 14.76 -11.88 5.95
N ALA A 94 15.28 -13.05 6.34
CA ALA A 94 15.45 -13.41 7.74
C ALA A 94 16.80 -12.93 8.29
N THR A 95 17.80 -12.85 7.43
CA THR A 95 19.11 -12.28 7.75
C THR A 95 19.58 -11.39 6.61
N TYR A 96 20.40 -10.39 6.94
CA TYR A 96 21.00 -9.48 5.99
C TYR A 96 22.53 -9.54 6.11
N THR A 97 23.21 -9.76 4.99
CA THR A 97 24.68 -9.75 4.94
C THR A 97 25.24 -8.69 3.99
N GLY A 98 24.38 -8.00 3.23
CA GLY A 98 24.79 -6.95 2.29
C GLY A 98 23.87 -6.86 1.07
N MET A 99 24.17 -5.91 0.19
CA MET A 99 23.49 -5.74 -1.09
C MET A 99 24.35 -6.29 -2.22
N GLY A 100 23.79 -7.18 -3.04
CA GLY A 100 24.45 -7.67 -4.25
C GLY A 100 24.56 -6.59 -5.32
N ALA A 101 25.52 -6.74 -6.25
CA ALA A 101 25.74 -5.80 -7.35
C ALA A 101 24.53 -5.62 -8.29
N ASN A 102 23.59 -6.57 -8.29
CA ASN A 102 22.33 -6.54 -9.03
C ASN A 102 21.18 -5.83 -8.28
N GLY A 103 21.45 -5.27 -7.11
CA GLY A 103 20.44 -4.65 -6.25
C GLY A 103 19.47 -5.65 -5.61
N ILE A 104 19.92 -6.90 -5.43
CA ILE A 104 19.22 -7.94 -4.67
C ILE A 104 19.93 -8.12 -3.33
N PRO A 105 19.22 -8.07 -2.19
CA PRO A 105 19.83 -8.28 -0.88
C PRO A 105 20.37 -9.71 -0.72
N GLN A 106 21.43 -9.84 0.07
CA GLN A 106 22.06 -11.12 0.41
C GLN A 106 21.72 -11.51 1.85
N GLY A 107 21.57 -12.82 2.08
CA GLY A 107 21.23 -13.39 3.37
C GLY A 107 20.37 -14.64 3.25
N GLN A 108 19.72 -15.06 4.34
CA GLN A 108 18.85 -16.22 4.39
C GLN A 108 17.39 -15.84 4.15
N GLY A 109 16.66 -16.69 3.44
CA GLY A 109 15.23 -16.51 3.18
C GLY A 109 14.93 -15.27 2.36
N VAL A 110 15.83 -14.88 1.46
CA VAL A 110 15.59 -13.73 0.59
C VAL A 110 14.50 -14.09 -0.40
N VAL A 111 13.32 -13.51 -0.18
CA VAL A 111 12.14 -13.78 -0.98
C VAL A 111 11.51 -12.52 -1.50
N SER A 112 10.83 -12.71 -2.61
CA SER A 112 10.25 -11.66 -3.40
C SER A 112 9.11 -12.34 -4.16
N GLY A 113 7.87 -11.91 -3.94
CA GLY A 113 6.68 -12.59 -4.48
C GLY A 113 6.43 -13.99 -3.88
N THR A 114 5.71 -14.83 -4.63
CA THR A 114 5.42 -16.23 -4.27
C THR A 114 6.52 -17.21 -4.70
N SER A 115 7.60 -16.73 -5.29
CA SER A 115 8.68 -17.57 -5.75
C SER A 115 9.83 -17.61 -4.75
N GLY A 116 10.53 -18.74 -4.77
CA GLY A 116 11.81 -18.87 -4.12
C GLY A 116 12.91 -18.15 -4.90
N SER A 117 14.03 -17.89 -4.23
CA SER A 117 15.28 -17.41 -4.84
C SER A 117 15.15 -16.08 -5.58
N THR A 118 14.37 -15.13 -5.07
CA THR A 118 14.30 -13.73 -5.55
C THR A 118 13.88 -13.53 -7.01
N THR A 119 13.25 -14.55 -7.62
CA THR A 119 12.98 -14.56 -9.08
C THR A 119 11.85 -13.61 -9.50
N LEU A 120 10.94 -13.22 -8.60
CA LEU A 120 9.76 -12.40 -8.91
C LEU A 120 9.47 -11.37 -7.81
N PRO A 121 10.16 -10.21 -7.77
CA PRO A 121 9.92 -9.23 -6.72
C PRO A 121 8.50 -8.68 -6.72
N VAL A 122 8.09 -8.26 -5.52
CA VAL A 122 6.94 -7.37 -5.38
C VAL A 122 7.37 -6.01 -5.92
N LEU A 123 6.71 -5.58 -7.00
CA LEU A 123 6.96 -4.31 -7.66
C LEU A 123 5.85 -3.32 -7.31
N PHE A 124 6.19 -2.22 -6.65
CA PHE A 124 5.25 -1.17 -6.31
C PHE A 124 5.51 0.10 -7.13
N GLY A 125 4.48 0.65 -7.77
CA GLY A 125 4.57 1.80 -8.66
C GLY A 125 4.91 3.10 -7.94
N THR A 126 5.82 3.90 -8.51
CA THR A 126 6.39 5.09 -7.85
C THR A 126 6.20 6.36 -8.67
N ASP A 127 5.67 6.20 -9.89
CA ASP A 127 5.45 7.29 -10.82
C ASP A 127 4.46 8.31 -10.30
N LEU A 128 3.70 8.00 -9.26
CA LEU A 128 2.88 8.99 -8.58
C LEU A 128 3.70 10.17 -8.04
N PHE A 129 5.01 10.01 -7.79
CA PHE A 129 5.92 11.12 -7.46
C PHE A 129 6.42 11.93 -8.66
N TYR A 130 6.21 11.43 -9.89
CA TYR A 130 6.58 12.11 -11.14
C TYR A 130 5.57 13.18 -11.54
N TRP A 131 4.28 12.87 -11.37
CA TRP A 131 3.24 13.56 -12.11
C TRP A 131 2.80 14.90 -11.50
N ASN A 132 2.81 15.13 -10.17
CA ASN A 132 2.17 16.34 -9.62
C ASN A 132 2.71 16.82 -8.25
N THR A 133 2.56 18.12 -7.96
CA THR A 133 2.53 18.69 -6.59
C THR A 133 1.38 18.15 -5.74
N ASN A 134 0.43 17.47 -6.38
CA ASN A 134 -0.79 16.91 -5.78
C ASN A 134 -0.65 15.42 -5.43
N THR A 135 0.58 14.88 -5.41
CA THR A 135 0.81 13.55 -4.83
C THR A 135 0.48 13.61 -3.35
N ARG A 136 -0.44 12.76 -2.93
CA ARG A 136 -0.79 12.56 -1.52
C ARG A 136 -0.36 11.16 -1.14
N TRP A 137 0.17 11.04 0.06
CA TRP A 137 0.45 9.75 0.66
C TRP A 137 0.09 9.80 2.12
N ILE A 138 -0.21 8.62 2.65
CA ILE A 138 -0.37 8.36 4.07
C ILE A 138 0.38 7.07 4.41
N MET A 139 0.78 6.96 5.66
CA MET A 139 1.33 5.74 6.20
C MET A 139 0.70 5.47 7.56
N VAL A 140 0.24 4.26 7.78
CA VAL A 140 -0.10 3.79 9.12
C VAL A 140 0.90 2.72 9.51
N ALA A 141 1.59 2.90 10.62
CA ALA A 141 2.68 2.01 11.00
C ALA A 141 2.85 1.87 12.50
N ASP A 142 3.35 0.71 12.91
CA ASP A 142 3.93 0.47 14.23
C ASP A 142 5.32 -0.17 14.08
N SER A 143 5.89 -0.61 15.20
CA SER A 143 7.23 -1.20 15.22
C SER A 143 7.38 -2.52 14.44
N ARG A 144 6.28 -3.13 13.99
CA ARG A 144 6.26 -4.45 13.33
C ARG A 144 5.71 -4.41 11.91
N THR A 145 4.85 -3.44 11.60
CA THR A 145 4.13 -3.35 10.31
C THR A 145 3.97 -1.91 9.86
N PHE A 146 4.07 -1.66 8.55
CA PHE A 146 3.65 -0.41 7.93
C PHE A 146 2.76 -0.66 6.72
N ILE A 147 1.82 0.25 6.51
CA ILE A 147 0.90 0.29 5.37
C ILE A 147 1.11 1.64 4.72
N PHE A 148 1.66 1.66 3.52
CA PHE A 148 1.90 2.87 2.74
C PHE A 148 0.86 2.97 1.64
N THR A 149 0.09 4.06 1.64
CA THR A 149 -0.89 4.33 0.60
C THR A 149 -0.56 5.64 -0.10
N ILE A 150 -0.62 5.63 -1.42
CA ILE A 150 -0.28 6.77 -2.27
C ILE A 150 -1.35 6.95 -3.34
N ALA A 151 -1.63 8.21 -3.64
CA ALA A 151 -2.54 8.63 -4.69
C ALA A 151 -1.91 9.85 -5.39
N ALA A 152 -2.04 9.92 -6.71
CA ALA A 152 -1.74 11.14 -7.45
C ALA A 152 -2.77 11.33 -8.56
N TYR A 153 -2.97 12.58 -8.97
CA TYR A 153 -3.90 12.88 -10.05
C TYR A 153 -3.59 14.23 -10.70
N THR A 154 -3.77 14.30 -12.02
CA THR A 154 -3.65 15.51 -12.83
C THR A 154 -5.03 16.18 -12.95
N GLY A 155 -5.29 17.21 -12.14
CA GLY A 155 -6.47 18.09 -12.28
C GLY A 155 -7.41 18.16 -11.06
N ALA A 156 -8.37 19.08 -11.12
CA ALA A 156 -9.38 19.35 -10.08
C ALA A 156 -10.70 18.58 -10.31
N THR A 157 -10.63 17.38 -10.89
CA THR A 157 -11.83 16.59 -11.25
C THR A 157 -12.35 15.80 -10.06
N SER A 158 -13.68 15.68 -9.98
CA SER A 158 -14.40 14.87 -8.99
C SER A 158 -14.17 13.37 -9.17
N GLY A 159 -14.47 12.60 -8.11
CA GLY A 159 -14.01 11.23 -7.85
C GLY A 159 -14.05 10.20 -8.98
N THR A 160 -14.83 10.36 -10.06
CA THR A 160 -14.82 9.43 -11.21
C THR A 160 -13.53 9.48 -12.05
N GLY A 161 -12.77 10.59 -11.99
CA GLY A 161 -11.50 10.72 -12.71
C GLY A 161 -10.35 9.95 -12.06
N LEU A 162 -10.38 9.78 -10.73
CA LEU A 162 -9.32 9.15 -9.94
C LEU A 162 -9.18 7.65 -10.25
N ASP A 163 -10.29 7.00 -10.58
CA ASP A 163 -10.36 5.55 -10.82
C ASP A 163 -9.77 5.14 -12.16
N THR A 164 -9.91 6.00 -13.18
CA THR A 164 -9.62 5.65 -14.58
C THR A 164 -8.22 6.04 -15.05
N ALA A 165 -7.57 7.03 -14.45
CA ALA A 165 -6.33 7.59 -14.99
C ALA A 165 -5.09 7.53 -14.09
N SER A 166 -5.20 7.41 -12.75
CA SER A 166 -3.99 7.54 -11.90
C SER A 166 -3.94 6.75 -10.59
N GLY A 167 -5.02 6.11 -10.12
CA GLY A 167 -4.97 5.01 -9.16
C GLY A 167 -4.52 5.34 -7.72
N VAL A 168 -5.22 4.77 -6.74
CA VAL A 168 -4.72 4.67 -5.37
C VAL A 168 -3.98 3.35 -5.24
N GLY A 169 -2.73 3.39 -4.78
CA GLY A 169 -1.91 2.21 -4.52
C GLY A 169 -1.65 2.02 -3.05
N THR A 170 -1.70 0.77 -2.59
CA THR A 170 -1.37 0.39 -1.21
C THR A 170 -0.28 -0.66 -1.20
N LEU A 171 0.70 -0.48 -0.33
CA LEU A 171 1.76 -1.44 -0.02
C LEU A 171 1.71 -1.76 1.47
N TYR A 172 1.49 -3.03 1.79
CA TYR A 172 1.61 -3.59 3.13
C TYR A 172 2.98 -4.23 3.27
N VAL A 173 3.70 -3.96 4.35
CA VAL A 173 4.92 -4.68 4.73
C VAL A 173 4.96 -4.84 6.23
N GLY A 174 5.21 -6.06 6.69
CA GLY A 174 5.40 -6.34 8.11
C GLY A 174 4.79 -7.64 8.53
N ASP A 175 4.60 -7.78 9.83
CA ASP A 175 4.01 -8.99 10.38
C ASP A 175 2.48 -8.97 10.22
N ASP A 176 1.87 -10.13 10.02
CA ASP A 176 0.42 -10.31 10.16
C ASP A 176 0.03 -10.55 11.63
N LEU A 177 -1.26 -10.77 11.92
CA LEU A 177 -1.76 -11.05 13.28
C LEU A 177 -1.20 -12.37 13.86
N GLY A 178 -0.68 -13.27 13.02
CA GLY A 178 -0.01 -14.51 13.42
C GLY A 178 1.51 -14.39 13.56
N GLY A 179 2.10 -13.24 13.26
CA GLY A 179 3.55 -13.02 13.28
C GLY A 179 4.28 -13.46 12.01
N ASN A 180 3.57 -13.79 10.93
CA ASN A 180 4.18 -14.06 9.64
C ASN A 180 4.62 -12.75 8.98
N HIS A 181 5.89 -12.66 8.58
CA HIS A 181 6.40 -11.49 7.89
C HIS A 181 6.04 -11.53 6.40
N ILE A 182 5.30 -10.54 5.92
CA ILE A 182 4.70 -10.51 4.60
C ILE A 182 4.87 -9.14 3.93
N ALA A 183 4.79 -9.13 2.60
CA ALA A 183 4.60 -7.92 1.83
C ALA A 183 3.53 -8.14 0.76
N ALA A 184 2.62 -7.19 0.63
CA ALA A 184 1.50 -7.26 -0.30
C ALA A 184 1.22 -5.90 -0.96
N GLY A 185 0.92 -5.91 -2.25
CA GLY A 185 0.66 -4.70 -3.04
C GLY A 185 1.56 -4.60 -4.26
N GLY A 186 1.09 -3.93 -5.31
CA GLY A 186 1.76 -3.78 -6.60
C GLY A 186 1.56 -4.95 -7.56
N ASN A 187 2.61 -5.35 -8.29
CA ASN A 187 2.59 -6.45 -9.28
C ASN A 187 3.77 -7.41 -9.07
N ARG A 188 3.69 -8.65 -9.60
CA ARG A 188 4.82 -9.61 -9.67
C ARG A 188 5.23 -9.82 -11.12
N GLN A 189 6.52 -9.66 -11.41
CA GLN A 189 7.09 -9.97 -12.71
C GLN A 189 8.61 -10.08 -12.58
N SER A 190 9.23 -10.88 -13.44
CA SER A 190 10.68 -11.11 -13.49
C SER A 190 11.44 -9.96 -14.14
N GLY A 191 10.75 -9.09 -14.87
CA GLY A 191 11.29 -7.92 -15.55
C GLY A 191 10.44 -6.68 -15.31
N ILE A 192 11.00 -5.50 -15.59
CA ILE A 192 10.35 -4.21 -15.33
C ILE A 192 9.71 -3.70 -16.65
N ASN A 193 8.85 -4.49 -17.28
CA ASN A 193 8.30 -4.19 -18.62
C ASN A 193 6.79 -3.84 -18.58
N THR A 194 6.26 -3.36 -17.46
CA THR A 194 4.85 -2.95 -17.40
C THR A 194 4.67 -1.50 -17.80
N PRO A 195 3.89 -1.20 -18.85
CA PRO A 195 3.48 0.17 -19.18
C PRO A 195 2.49 0.76 -18.15
N GLN A 196 2.07 -0.02 -17.15
CA GLN A 196 1.04 0.36 -16.17
C GLN A 196 1.62 0.49 -14.76
N LEU A 197 1.07 1.44 -14.00
CA LEU A 197 1.35 1.66 -12.59
C LEU A 197 1.07 0.37 -11.79
N ALA A 198 2.10 -0.21 -11.17
CA ALA A 198 1.95 -1.39 -10.33
C ALA A 198 1.39 -1.01 -8.95
N LEU A 199 0.10 -0.68 -8.89
CA LEU A 199 -0.58 -0.16 -7.68
C LEU A 199 -1.69 -1.09 -7.16
N TYR A 200 -1.71 -2.35 -7.58
CA TYR A 200 -2.75 -3.30 -7.16
C TYR A 200 -2.62 -3.66 -5.67
N PHE A 201 -3.70 -4.13 -5.04
CA PHE A 201 -3.65 -4.76 -3.72
C PHE A 201 -4.49 -6.03 -3.75
N ASP A 202 -3.91 -7.10 -4.27
CA ASP A 202 -4.58 -8.38 -4.50
C ASP A 202 -3.60 -9.56 -4.49
N ARG A 203 -4.05 -10.74 -4.96
CA ARG A 203 -3.23 -11.96 -5.05
C ARG A 203 -2.02 -11.88 -6.00
N ILE A 204 -1.92 -10.83 -6.83
CA ILE A 204 -0.92 -10.72 -7.89
C ILE A 204 0.42 -10.24 -7.34
N ALA A 205 0.46 -9.57 -6.19
CA ALA A 205 1.70 -9.13 -5.55
C ALA A 205 1.69 -9.40 -4.06
N PHE A 206 2.05 -10.63 -3.72
CA PHE A 206 2.12 -11.11 -2.35
C PHE A 206 3.38 -11.94 -2.15
N THR A 207 4.04 -11.76 -1.01
CA THR A 207 5.17 -12.57 -0.55
C THR A 207 5.12 -12.77 0.96
N THR A 208 5.66 -13.90 1.42
CA THR A 208 5.83 -14.21 2.84
C THR A 208 7.21 -14.84 3.05
N LEU A 209 7.87 -14.44 4.13
CA LEU A 209 9.21 -14.91 4.48
C LEU A 209 9.24 -16.40 4.84
N ARG A 210 8.16 -16.90 5.43
CA ARG A 210 8.05 -18.27 5.93
C ARG A 210 6.83 -18.96 5.34
N ASN A 211 6.96 -20.26 5.12
CA ASN A 211 5.82 -21.12 4.85
C ASN A 211 5.02 -21.23 6.16
N PRO A 212 3.78 -20.72 6.20
CA PRO A 212 3.08 -20.61 7.47
C PRO A 212 2.58 -21.97 7.99
N ARG A 213 2.61 -23.02 7.16
CA ARG A 213 2.32 -24.39 7.60
C ARG A 213 3.50 -25.04 8.33
N THR A 214 4.74 -24.74 7.89
CA THR A 214 5.94 -25.43 8.40
C THR A 214 6.83 -24.54 9.27
N GLY A 215 6.65 -23.22 9.23
CA GLY A 215 7.51 -22.23 9.89
C GLY A 215 8.89 -22.06 9.23
N LEU A 216 9.22 -22.88 8.22
CA LEU A 216 10.48 -22.83 7.50
C LEU A 216 10.52 -21.62 6.57
N LEU A 217 11.73 -21.13 6.29
CA LEU A 217 11.93 -20.07 5.31
C LEU A 217 11.43 -20.54 3.95
N VAL A 218 10.75 -19.64 3.24
CA VAL A 218 10.52 -19.81 1.81
C VAL A 218 11.88 -19.56 1.15
N ASP A 219 12.46 -20.58 0.52
CA ASP A 219 13.81 -20.51 -0.03
C ASP A 219 13.81 -20.73 -1.54
N THR A 220 13.87 -21.95 -2.05
CA THR A 220 14.09 -22.30 -3.47
C THR A 220 12.77 -22.68 -4.14
N ALA A 221 11.88 -23.39 -3.45
CA ALA A 221 10.65 -23.92 -4.04
C ALA A 221 9.52 -22.88 -4.17
N GLY A 222 9.66 -21.69 -3.57
CA GLY A 222 8.57 -20.72 -3.45
C GLY A 222 7.38 -21.27 -2.66
N ILE A 223 6.37 -20.43 -2.43
CA ILE A 223 5.06 -20.90 -1.97
C ILE A 223 3.97 -20.11 -2.67
N THR A 224 2.87 -20.78 -3.01
CA THR A 224 1.65 -20.07 -3.41
C THR A 224 1.03 -19.45 -2.17
N ALA A 225 0.86 -18.13 -2.21
CA ALA A 225 0.16 -17.37 -1.21
C ALA A 225 -0.80 -16.37 -1.88
N PHE A 226 -1.96 -16.18 -1.27
CA PHE A 226 -3.03 -15.32 -1.80
C PHE A 226 -3.80 -14.64 -0.68
N LEU A 227 -4.25 -13.41 -0.95
CA LEU A 227 -5.18 -12.68 -0.08
C LEU A 227 -6.58 -13.28 -0.23
N ASP A 228 -7.17 -13.72 0.88
CA ASP A 228 -8.56 -14.20 0.96
C ASP A 228 -9.50 -13.01 0.88
N GLY A 229 -10.04 -12.77 -0.31
CA GLY A 229 -10.92 -11.65 -0.60
C GLY A 229 -10.67 -10.94 -1.92
N SER A 230 -9.60 -11.27 -2.66
CA SER A 230 -9.53 -10.86 -4.06
C SER A 230 -10.58 -11.66 -4.83
N TYR A 231 -11.61 -10.98 -5.35
CA TYR A 231 -12.65 -11.61 -6.16
C TYR A 231 -12.01 -12.58 -7.18
N ALA A 232 -12.24 -13.88 -6.95
CA ALA A 232 -11.43 -14.93 -7.55
C ALA A 232 -11.49 -14.86 -9.08
N ASP A 233 -12.65 -14.49 -9.64
CA ASP A 233 -12.88 -14.48 -11.10
C ASP A 233 -13.85 -13.41 -11.61
N ALA A 234 -14.39 -12.54 -10.75
CA ALA A 234 -15.23 -11.43 -11.20
C ALA A 234 -14.38 -10.16 -11.29
N ALA A 235 -14.28 -9.57 -12.47
CA ALA A 235 -14.13 -8.13 -12.54
C ALA A 235 -15.33 -7.56 -11.78
N VAL A 236 -15.13 -7.21 -10.51
CA VAL A 236 -16.04 -6.26 -9.88
C VAL A 236 -15.76 -4.98 -10.64
N ILE A 237 -16.57 -4.77 -11.67
CA ILE A 237 -16.77 -3.45 -12.23
C ILE A 237 -17.31 -2.70 -11.02
N SER A 238 -16.43 -1.97 -10.35
CA SER A 238 -16.83 -0.87 -9.50
C SER A 238 -17.66 0.01 -10.43
N ASN A 239 -18.97 -0.22 -10.47
CA ASN A 239 -19.89 0.67 -11.15
C ASN A 239 -19.89 1.91 -10.28
N HIS A 240 -18.94 2.80 -10.56
CA HIS A 240 -19.04 4.18 -10.13
C HIS A 240 -20.33 4.67 -10.76
N VAL A 241 -21.38 4.75 -9.94
CA VAL A 241 -22.55 5.52 -10.34
C VAL A 241 -21.98 6.92 -10.53
N SER A 242 -21.91 7.37 -11.79
CA SER A 242 -21.59 8.75 -12.10
C SER A 242 -22.53 9.65 -11.27
N SER A 243 -22.19 10.92 -11.06
CA SER A 243 -23.11 11.87 -10.43
C SER A 243 -24.53 11.82 -11.02
N SER A 244 -24.67 11.45 -12.30
CA SER A 244 -25.93 11.17 -12.98
C SER A 244 -26.70 9.97 -12.40
N GLY A 245 -26.06 8.88 -11.99
CA GLY A 245 -26.73 7.76 -11.33
C GLY A 245 -26.85 7.90 -9.81
N ILE A 246 -26.09 8.82 -9.20
CA ILE A 246 -26.32 9.31 -7.84
C ILE A 246 -27.61 10.14 -7.77
N SER A 247 -28.07 10.77 -8.86
CA SER A 247 -29.33 11.53 -8.86
C SER A 247 -30.59 10.69 -8.54
N ILE A 248 -30.48 9.36 -8.60
CA ILE A 248 -31.53 8.41 -8.21
C ILE A 248 -31.60 8.25 -6.68
N LEU A 249 -30.49 8.55 -5.99
CA LEU A 249 -30.38 8.59 -4.52
C LEU A 249 -30.41 10.06 -4.10
N ASN A 250 -31.58 10.52 -3.66
CA ASN A 250 -31.82 11.90 -3.26
C ASN A 250 -30.71 12.37 -2.27
N PRO A 251 -29.98 13.49 -2.51
CA PRO A 251 -28.88 13.93 -1.65
C PRO A 251 -29.26 14.14 -0.17
N GLY A 252 -30.55 14.34 0.11
CA GLY A 252 -31.11 14.44 1.46
C GLY A 252 -31.29 13.11 2.21
N SER A 253 -30.92 11.97 1.63
CA SER A 253 -31.08 10.63 2.26
C SER A 253 -29.75 9.89 2.50
N ILE A 254 -28.62 10.60 2.56
CA ILE A 254 -27.37 9.99 3.06
C ILE A 254 -27.53 9.84 4.57
N THR A 255 -27.97 8.66 5.00
CA THR A 255 -27.98 8.30 6.42
C THR A 255 -26.55 7.94 6.84
N ASP A 256 -26.08 8.57 7.92
CA ASP A 256 -24.78 8.26 8.51
C ASP A 256 -24.71 6.78 8.90
N MET A 257 -23.60 6.12 8.56
CA MET A 257 -23.34 4.77 9.06
C MET A 257 -22.89 4.88 10.51
N LEU A 258 -23.82 4.64 11.44
CA LEU A 258 -23.56 4.69 12.88
C LEU A 258 -22.55 3.62 13.37
N SER A 259 -22.33 2.55 12.59
CA SER A 259 -21.37 1.50 12.91
C SER A 259 -20.87 0.80 11.65
N LEU A 260 -19.61 0.35 11.67
CA LEU A 260 -19.01 -0.47 10.62
C LEU A 260 -18.77 -1.89 11.11
N GLU A 261 -19.32 -2.87 10.38
CA GLU A 261 -18.94 -4.27 10.56
C GLU A 261 -17.64 -4.54 9.79
N MET A 262 -16.51 -4.36 10.48
CA MET A 262 -15.18 -4.56 9.91
C MET A 262 -14.72 -6.01 10.02
N GLY A 263 -14.69 -6.69 8.89
CA GLY A 263 -14.08 -8.01 8.73
C GLY A 263 -12.56 -7.96 8.63
N GLN A 264 -11.90 -9.06 8.98
CA GLN A 264 -10.47 -9.24 8.75
C GLN A 264 -10.17 -9.43 7.25
N VAL A 265 -9.08 -8.82 6.78
CA VAL A 265 -8.46 -9.21 5.52
C VAL A 265 -7.53 -10.39 5.81
N ARG A 266 -7.89 -11.57 5.32
CA ARG A 266 -7.13 -12.81 5.55
C ARG A 266 -6.25 -13.12 4.35
N TRP A 267 -5.36 -14.07 4.55
CA TRP A 267 -4.55 -14.64 3.49
C TRP A 267 -4.30 -16.11 3.80
N SER A 268 -3.84 -16.86 2.82
CA SER A 268 -3.38 -18.22 3.02
C SER A 268 -2.09 -18.45 2.24
N GLY A 269 -1.28 -19.39 2.73
CA GLY A 269 -0.03 -19.78 2.08
C GLY A 269 0.34 -21.20 2.47
N GLY A 270 0.97 -21.96 1.56
CA GLY A 270 1.34 -23.35 1.85
C GLY A 270 0.15 -24.26 2.21
N GLY A 271 -1.06 -23.89 1.77
CA GLY A 271 -2.31 -24.59 2.09
C GLY A 271 -2.87 -24.32 3.49
N ALA A 272 -2.37 -23.32 4.22
CA ALA A 272 -2.84 -22.98 5.56
C ALA A 272 -3.43 -21.56 5.64
N PRO A 273 -4.68 -21.38 6.13
CA PRO A 273 -5.28 -20.07 6.35
C PRO A 273 -4.59 -19.34 7.51
N GLN A 274 -4.48 -18.01 7.41
CA GLN A 274 -3.77 -17.19 8.38
C GLN A 274 -4.68 -16.19 9.13
N PRO A 275 -4.28 -15.74 10.34
CA PRO A 275 -5.14 -14.95 11.23
C PRO A 275 -5.55 -13.58 10.66
N GLY A 276 -4.82 -13.07 9.66
CA GLY A 276 -5.16 -11.87 8.90
C GLY A 276 -4.18 -10.72 9.06
N LEU A 277 -4.34 -9.69 8.24
CA LEU A 277 -3.47 -8.51 8.21
C LEU A 277 -3.70 -7.59 9.41
N ARG A 278 -2.66 -6.91 9.84
CA ARG A 278 -2.70 -5.87 10.90
C ARG A 278 -3.11 -4.54 10.29
N GLY A 279 -3.94 -3.74 10.96
CA GLY A 279 -4.30 -2.39 10.51
C GLY A 279 -5.12 -2.29 9.22
N ILE A 280 -5.43 -3.40 8.53
CA ILE A 280 -6.30 -3.44 7.35
C ILE A 280 -7.55 -4.25 7.64
N ARG A 281 -8.71 -3.64 7.37
CA ARG A 281 -10.03 -4.27 7.48
C ARG A 281 -10.78 -4.20 6.18
N ARG A 282 -11.83 -5.01 6.08
CA ARG A 282 -12.79 -4.98 4.97
C ARG A 282 -14.17 -4.71 5.52
N GLU A 283 -14.96 -3.99 4.76
CA GLU A 283 -16.38 -3.78 5.04
C GLU A 283 -17.15 -4.29 3.82
N ASN A 284 -18.23 -5.05 4.07
CA ASN A 284 -18.91 -5.81 3.04
C ASN A 284 -19.63 -4.90 2.03
N LEU A 285 -20.20 -3.77 2.46
CA LEU A 285 -20.86 -2.82 1.56
C LEU A 285 -19.84 -2.08 0.67
N MET A 286 -18.71 -1.66 1.23
CA MET A 286 -17.58 -1.09 0.49
C MET A 286 -17.05 -2.06 -0.57
N SER A 287 -16.93 -3.35 -0.23
CA SER A 287 -16.44 -4.36 -1.18
C SER A 287 -17.31 -4.49 -2.43
N ARG A 288 -18.61 -4.20 -2.31
CA ARG A 288 -19.58 -4.33 -3.40
C ARG A 288 -19.83 -3.03 -4.16
N TYR A 289 -19.78 -1.88 -3.49
CA TYR A 289 -20.25 -0.59 -4.02
C TYR A 289 -19.40 0.60 -3.58
N TYR A 290 -18.07 0.48 -3.54
CA TYR A 290 -17.25 1.63 -3.21
C TYR A 290 -17.53 2.79 -4.20
N SER A 291 -17.99 3.88 -3.62
CA SER A 291 -18.37 5.12 -4.28
C SER A 291 -18.10 6.26 -3.32
N ASN A 292 -18.06 7.50 -3.85
CA ASN A 292 -18.01 8.69 -3.00
C ASN A 292 -19.16 8.72 -1.98
N LEU A 293 -20.30 8.10 -2.30
CA LEU A 293 -21.44 7.97 -1.37
C LEU A 293 -21.12 7.09 -0.18
N VAL A 294 -20.57 5.89 -0.40
CA VAL A 294 -20.20 4.99 0.69
C VAL A 294 -19.19 5.68 1.59
N ARG A 295 -18.17 6.33 1.02
CA ARG A 295 -17.24 7.09 1.84
C ARG A 295 -17.93 8.20 2.64
N ARG A 296 -18.80 9.02 2.01
CA ARG A 296 -19.56 10.06 2.73
C ARG A 296 -20.43 9.51 3.85
N GLN A 297 -21.03 8.32 3.68
CA GLN A 297 -21.78 7.63 4.73
C GLN A 297 -20.88 7.22 5.91
N LEU A 298 -19.63 6.85 5.65
CA LEU A 298 -18.64 6.55 6.70
C LEU A 298 -18.17 7.81 7.43
N GLU A 299 -17.96 8.90 6.71
CA GLU A 299 -17.45 10.15 7.29
C GLU A 299 -18.54 10.98 7.98
N GLY A 300 -19.81 10.59 7.87
CA GLY A 300 -20.94 11.47 8.22
C GLY A 300 -20.90 12.80 7.45
N ALA A 301 -20.23 12.81 6.29
CA ALA A 301 -19.98 14.01 5.53
C ALA A 301 -21.22 14.38 4.72
N SER A 302 -22.02 15.29 5.28
CA SER A 302 -23.17 15.92 4.60
C SER A 302 -22.76 16.75 3.36
N THR A 303 -21.46 16.97 3.14
CA THR A 303 -20.94 17.83 2.07
C THR A 303 -21.26 17.26 0.70
N THR A 304 -22.03 17.97 -0.11
CA THR A 304 -22.41 17.59 -1.49
C THR A 304 -21.24 17.46 -2.48
N VAL A 305 -20.01 17.70 -2.04
CA VAL A 305 -18.81 17.74 -2.87
C VAL A 305 -18.14 16.37 -2.91
N ASP A 306 -17.81 15.92 -4.12
CA ASP A 306 -17.05 14.69 -4.36
C ASP A 306 -15.62 14.78 -3.81
N TYR A 307 -15.00 13.62 -3.54
CA TYR A 307 -13.58 13.57 -3.23
C TYR A 307 -12.76 14.04 -4.45
N THR A 308 -11.72 14.79 -4.15
CA THR A 308 -10.72 15.33 -5.06
C THR A 308 -9.38 14.69 -4.74
N SER A 309 -8.41 14.87 -5.62
CA SER A 309 -7.01 14.48 -5.38
C SER A 309 -6.44 15.03 -4.07
N GLU A 310 -6.95 16.16 -3.59
CA GLU A 310 -6.52 16.78 -2.34
C GLU A 310 -7.02 16.07 -1.09
N ASN A 311 -8.22 15.50 -1.10
CA ASN A 311 -8.83 14.92 0.10
C ASN A 311 -9.00 13.39 0.03
N ILE A 312 -8.61 12.76 -1.08
CA ILE A 312 -8.78 11.31 -1.28
C ILE A 312 -8.03 10.46 -0.24
N LEU A 313 -6.96 10.98 0.39
CA LEU A 313 -6.26 10.28 1.47
C LEU A 313 -6.44 10.94 2.85
N ASN A 314 -7.43 11.82 3.02
CA ASN A 314 -7.74 12.33 4.36
C ASN A 314 -8.30 11.20 5.22
N PHE A 315 -7.76 11.04 6.43
CA PHE A 315 -8.34 10.14 7.41
C PHE A 315 -9.72 10.62 7.82
N THR A 316 -10.64 9.67 7.91
CA THR A 316 -11.95 9.83 8.50
C THR A 316 -11.84 9.54 10.00
N PRO A 317 -12.01 10.53 10.89
CA PRO A 317 -12.18 10.24 12.30
C PRO A 317 -13.57 9.64 12.53
N LEU A 318 -13.64 8.47 13.17
CA LEU A 318 -14.90 7.94 13.70
C LEU A 318 -15.06 8.34 15.18
N SER A 319 -16.23 8.02 15.75
CA SER A 319 -16.58 8.38 17.13
C SER A 319 -15.68 7.74 18.21
N ASP A 320 -14.92 6.71 17.85
CA ASP A 320 -13.97 6.03 18.73
C ASP A 320 -12.61 6.73 18.83
N GLY A 321 -12.41 7.84 18.10
CA GLY A 321 -11.19 8.65 18.15
C GLY A 321 -10.02 8.09 17.33
N TYR A 322 -10.23 7.03 16.56
CA TYR A 322 -9.23 6.47 15.66
C TYR A 322 -9.42 6.95 14.21
N CYS A 323 -8.35 6.84 13.44
CA CYS A 323 -8.31 7.19 12.04
C CYS A 323 -8.71 5.99 11.19
N TYR A 324 -9.58 6.22 10.22
CA TYR A 324 -10.00 5.24 9.23
C TYR A 324 -9.82 5.82 7.84
N LEU A 325 -9.17 5.08 6.95
CA LEU A 325 -9.04 5.45 5.56
C LEU A 325 -9.67 4.38 4.68
N PRO A 326 -10.89 4.61 4.16
CA PRO A 326 -11.46 3.76 3.13
C PRO A 326 -10.68 3.90 1.83
N LEU A 327 -10.26 2.77 1.25
CA LEU A 327 -9.43 2.66 0.07
C LEU A 327 -10.08 1.77 -0.98
N MET A 328 -10.00 2.22 -2.23
CA MET A 328 -10.23 1.40 -3.41
C MET A 328 -8.91 1.27 -4.17
N ALA A 329 -8.51 0.05 -4.50
CA ALA A 329 -7.37 -0.15 -5.39
C ALA A 329 -7.71 0.29 -6.82
N GLN A 330 -6.73 0.85 -7.55
CA GLN A 330 -6.82 1.26 -8.96
C GLN A 330 -7.59 0.25 -9.84
N THR A 331 -8.31 0.68 -10.89
CA THR A 331 -8.97 -0.17 -11.91
C THR A 331 -8.24 -1.52 -12.15
N GLY A 332 -8.90 -2.62 -11.79
CA GLY A 332 -8.36 -3.98 -11.82
C GLY A 332 -7.82 -4.51 -10.48
N GLY A 333 -7.60 -3.63 -9.51
CA GLY A 333 -7.24 -3.90 -8.13
C GLY A 333 -8.47 -4.38 -7.35
N ARG A 334 -8.42 -5.64 -6.94
CA ARG A 334 -9.61 -6.43 -6.58
C ARG A 334 -10.02 -6.33 -5.10
N CYS A 335 -9.75 -5.21 -4.43
CA CYS A 335 -10.02 -5.07 -2.99
C CYS A 335 -10.44 -3.65 -2.61
N ALA A 336 -11.60 -3.53 -1.95
CA ALA A 336 -11.94 -2.37 -1.14
C ALA A 336 -11.60 -2.69 0.32
N LEU A 337 -10.80 -1.84 0.94
CA LEU A 337 -10.26 -2.07 2.27
C LEU A 337 -10.26 -0.77 3.07
N ILE A 338 -10.15 -0.90 4.38
CA ILE A 338 -10.06 0.22 5.32
C ILE A 338 -8.71 0.08 6.02
N THR A 339 -7.88 1.10 5.93
CA THR A 339 -6.65 1.21 6.73
C THR A 339 -6.94 2.01 8.00
N THR A 340 -6.41 1.60 9.15
CA THR A 340 -6.73 2.24 10.43
C THR A 340 -5.62 2.10 11.47
N ASP A 341 -5.53 3.07 12.37
CA ASP A 341 -4.68 3.03 13.57
C ASP A 341 -5.40 2.55 14.83
N ASN A 342 -6.64 2.05 14.74
CA ASN A 342 -7.31 1.48 15.91
C ASN A 342 -6.54 0.25 16.44
N PRO A 343 -5.98 0.27 17.67
CA PRO A 343 -5.15 -0.79 18.22
C PRO A 343 -5.83 -2.15 18.31
N ALA A 344 -7.17 -2.22 18.33
CA ALA A 344 -7.91 -3.48 18.30
C ALA A 344 -7.65 -4.28 17.02
N TYR A 345 -7.06 -3.66 16.00
CA TYR A 345 -6.79 -4.26 14.70
C TYR A 345 -5.32 -4.54 14.41
N TRP A 346 -4.43 -4.32 15.37
CA TRP A 346 -2.98 -4.50 15.27
C TRP A 346 -2.45 -5.59 16.20
#